data_AF-A0A554KNR4-F1
#
_entry.id   AF-A0A554KNR4-F1
#
_cell.length_a   1.000
_cell.length_b   1.000
_cell.length_c   1.000
_cell.angle_alpha   90.00
_cell.angle_beta   90.00
_cell.angle_gamma   90.00
#
_symmetry.space_group_name_H-M   'P 1'
#
loop_
_entity.id
_entity.type
_entity.pdbx_description
1 polymer ?
#
loop_
_entity_poly.entity_id
_entity_poly.type
_entity_poly.pdbx_seq_one_letter_code
_entity_poly.pdbx_strand_id
1 'polypeptide(L)'
;MYPVWINDGKNPKPKEEIFYEIAANGIFLHKQMPFWTAVVPVDRISILEEGAPDFQSHVPPFPQKLILKAVRFFAWVCREHDSEAIVLIYRNEADDSFFMMAPKQTVSAAKIDYDFPKLDLGPGWSLIGTMHSHGKLSAFHSGTDLHDEASLNGIHVTFGSFPRWSRNSPISVSVEAAVNGHRFPLRVEDVMLGLKREGAEPRTPGEAIVSLQAHREGSRWGSTDSTEMFTLEGGEETLPVDYAPSPKWLAQVTPRSFFPRVRREVKSDSAPSNVMTYEEVRKLLQARRDRKGKEEKKKEAR
;
A
#
# COMPACT_ATOMS: atom_id res chain seq x y z
N MET A 1 32.61 -16.06 24.12
CA MET A 1 31.28 -15.49 23.83
C MET A 1 30.32 -16.04 24.87
N TYR A 2 29.49 -15.21 25.50
CA TYR A 2 28.50 -15.72 26.46
C TYR A 2 27.36 -16.41 25.69
N PRO A 3 26.88 -17.59 26.12
CA PRO A 3 25.77 -18.25 25.46
C PRO A 3 24.50 -17.39 25.48
N VAL A 4 23.70 -17.50 24.42
CA VAL A 4 22.33 -16.98 24.36
C VAL A 4 21.41 -18.18 24.29
N TRP A 5 20.54 -18.30 25.28
CA TRP A 5 19.60 -19.42 25.43
C TRP A 5 18.17 -18.94 25.24
N ILE A 6 17.37 -19.70 24.49
CA ILE A 6 15.95 -19.43 24.28
C ILE A 6 15.16 -20.28 25.28
N ASN A 7 14.37 -19.62 26.14
CA ASN A 7 13.50 -20.28 27.09
C ASN A 7 12.20 -20.74 26.41
N ASP A 8 12.29 -21.85 25.67
CA ASP A 8 11.18 -22.48 24.96
C ASP A 8 10.53 -23.65 25.72
N GLY A 9 11.01 -23.93 26.94
CA GLY A 9 10.59 -25.07 27.77
C GLY A 9 11.03 -26.44 27.27
N LYS A 10 11.81 -26.52 26.18
CA LYS A 10 12.28 -27.78 25.57
C LYS A 10 13.78 -27.96 25.71
N ASN A 11 14.53 -26.89 25.50
CA ASN A 11 15.98 -26.94 25.52
C ASN A 11 16.52 -26.77 26.95
N PRO A 12 17.44 -27.63 27.43
CA PRO A 12 18.03 -27.48 28.75
C PRO A 12 18.83 -26.18 28.84
N LYS A 13 18.86 -25.59 30.03
CA LYS A 13 19.65 -24.38 30.29
C LYS A 13 21.16 -24.65 30.09
N PRO A 14 21.93 -23.65 29.64
CA PRO A 14 23.39 -23.73 29.61
C PRO A 14 23.96 -24.04 31.00
N LYS A 15 25.13 -24.69 31.04
CA LYS A 15 25.84 -25.01 32.30
C LYS A 15 26.87 -23.94 32.67
N GLU A 16 27.08 -22.98 31.79
CA GLU A 16 28.01 -21.89 31.91
C GLU A 16 27.60 -20.94 33.03
N GLU A 17 28.60 -20.38 33.72
CA GLU A 17 28.38 -19.48 34.85
C GLU A 17 27.73 -18.16 34.43
N ILE A 18 27.93 -17.71 33.19
CA ILE A 18 27.37 -16.46 32.67
C ILE A 18 26.77 -16.71 31.29
N PHE A 19 25.47 -16.42 31.15
CA PHE A 19 24.73 -16.53 29.88
C PHE A 19 23.52 -15.59 29.84
N TYR A 20 23.00 -15.34 28.65
CA TYR A 20 21.77 -14.60 28.43
C TYR A 20 20.61 -15.55 28.18
N GLU A 21 19.44 -15.26 28.75
CA GLU A 21 18.17 -15.95 28.53
C GLU A 21 17.21 -15.02 27.77
N ILE A 22 16.66 -15.51 26.66
CA ILE A 22 15.53 -14.88 25.95
C ILE A 22 14.26 -15.59 26.41
N ALA A 23 13.39 -14.88 27.12
CA ALA A 23 12.11 -15.36 27.62
C ALA A 23 10.94 -14.55 27.06
N ALA A 24 9.71 -15.05 27.21
CA ALA A 24 8.51 -14.39 26.70
C ALA A 24 8.31 -12.96 27.25
N ASN A 25 8.88 -12.66 28.42
CA ASN A 25 8.81 -11.37 29.10
C ASN A 25 10.10 -10.53 29.00
N GLY A 26 11.05 -10.90 28.13
CA GLY A 26 12.25 -10.10 27.86
C GLY A 26 13.55 -10.88 27.96
N ILE A 27 14.66 -10.14 28.08
CA ILE A 27 16.01 -10.68 28.11
C ILE A 27 16.51 -10.66 29.57
N PHE A 28 17.13 -11.75 30.01
CA PHE A 28 17.70 -11.90 31.34
C PHE A 28 19.17 -12.25 31.27
N LEU A 29 19.96 -11.73 32.21
CA LEU A 29 21.36 -12.07 32.37
C LEU A 29 21.51 -12.98 33.59
N HIS A 30 22.01 -14.19 33.36
CA HIS A 30 22.39 -15.14 34.40
C HIS A 30 23.86 -14.93 34.75
N LYS A 31 24.14 -14.87 36.05
CA LYS A 31 25.50 -14.82 36.60
C LYS A 31 25.58 -15.70 37.83
N GLN A 32 26.41 -16.72 37.77
CA GLN A 32 26.85 -17.52 38.89
C GLN A 32 28.26 -17.07 39.26
N MET A 33 28.41 -16.56 40.48
CA MET A 33 29.66 -16.10 41.05
C MET A 33 29.93 -16.85 42.35
N PRO A 34 31.17 -16.87 42.88
CA PRO A 34 31.50 -17.63 44.09
C PRO A 34 30.61 -17.32 45.31
N PHE A 35 30.05 -16.11 45.39
CA PHE A 35 29.30 -15.64 46.55
C PHE A 35 27.82 -15.37 46.27
N TRP A 36 27.39 -15.41 45.01
CA TRP A 36 26.01 -15.08 44.64
C TRP A 36 25.65 -15.61 43.25
N THR A 37 24.37 -15.93 43.09
CA THR A 37 23.76 -16.22 41.80
C THR A 37 22.64 -15.21 41.56
N ALA A 38 22.60 -14.62 40.37
CA ALA A 38 21.59 -13.64 40.00
C ALA A 38 21.02 -13.92 38.61
N VAL A 39 19.72 -13.66 38.48
CA VAL A 39 18.99 -13.61 37.20
C VAL A 39 18.25 -12.28 37.20
N VAL A 40 18.67 -11.37 36.31
CA VAL A 40 18.14 -10.00 36.28
C VAL A 40 17.72 -9.62 34.87
N PRO A 41 16.63 -8.86 34.69
CA PRO A 41 16.26 -8.35 33.38
C PRO A 41 17.33 -7.39 32.88
N VAL A 42 17.58 -7.40 31.58
CA VAL A 42 18.48 -6.49 30.89
C VAL A 42 17.83 -6.02 29.59
N ASP A 43 18.12 -4.77 29.20
CA ASP A 43 17.51 -4.19 28.00
C ASP A 43 18.13 -4.73 26.70
N ARG A 44 19.38 -5.21 26.74
CA ARG A 44 20.16 -5.64 25.57
C ARG A 44 21.24 -6.66 25.89
N ILE A 45 21.66 -7.41 24.88
CA ILE A 45 22.81 -8.32 24.92
C ILE A 45 24.06 -7.54 24.51
N SER A 46 24.75 -6.94 25.49
CA SER A 46 25.85 -5.97 25.29
C SER A 46 27.07 -6.45 24.47
N ILE A 47 27.19 -7.74 24.19
CA ILE A 47 28.29 -8.33 23.40
C ILE A 47 27.97 -8.46 21.90
N LEU A 48 26.73 -8.16 21.48
CA LEU A 48 26.30 -8.22 20.09
C LEU A 48 26.41 -6.85 19.43
N GLU A 49 26.59 -6.85 18.11
CA GLU A 49 26.55 -5.63 17.30
C GLU A 49 25.11 -5.08 17.24
N GLU A 50 25.00 -3.76 17.03
CA GLU A 50 23.71 -3.10 16.84
C GLU A 50 23.11 -3.49 15.48
N GLY A 51 21.88 -3.99 15.50
CA GLY A 51 21.07 -4.16 14.30
C GLY A 51 20.26 -2.90 14.02
N ALA A 52 20.11 -2.54 12.74
CA ALA A 52 19.18 -1.51 12.31
C ALA A 52 17.92 -2.16 11.71
N PRO A 53 16.71 -1.65 11.98
CA PRO A 53 15.51 -2.06 11.26
C PRO A 53 15.69 -1.82 9.76
N ASP A 54 15.34 -2.82 8.96
CA ASP A 54 15.32 -2.71 7.50
C ASP A 54 14.05 -3.37 6.96
N PHE A 55 13.65 -2.93 5.77
CA PHE A 55 12.50 -3.45 5.05
C PHE A 55 12.84 -3.67 3.59
N GLN A 56 12.55 -4.89 3.13
CA GLN A 56 12.57 -5.27 1.74
C GLN A 56 11.22 -5.91 1.41
N SER A 57 10.54 -5.40 0.39
CA SER A 57 9.32 -6.00 -0.11
C SER A 57 9.61 -6.89 -1.32
N HIS A 58 9.00 -8.07 -1.31
CA HIS A 58 8.95 -9.00 -2.44
C HIS A 58 7.64 -8.87 -3.24
N VAL A 59 6.84 -7.84 -2.96
CA VAL A 59 5.66 -7.49 -3.75
C VAL A 59 6.14 -6.78 -5.01
N PRO A 60 5.70 -7.20 -6.21
CA PRO A 60 6.05 -6.48 -7.43
C PRO A 60 5.43 -5.07 -7.41
N PRO A 61 6.00 -4.09 -8.14
CA PRO A 61 5.43 -2.77 -8.25
C PRO A 61 3.96 -2.82 -8.69
N PHE A 62 3.13 -1.97 -8.11
CA PHE A 62 1.72 -1.88 -8.43
C PHE A 62 1.53 -1.47 -9.90
N PRO A 63 0.79 -2.25 -10.70
CA PRO A 63 0.60 -1.96 -12.11
C PRO A 63 -0.12 -0.64 -12.34
N GLN A 64 0.26 0.09 -13.40
CA GLN A 64 -0.36 1.37 -13.76
C GLN A 64 -1.90 1.32 -13.81
N LYS A 65 -2.48 0.22 -14.31
CA LYS A 65 -3.95 0.06 -14.34
C LYS A 65 -4.59 0.09 -12.94
N LEU A 66 -3.90 -0.45 -11.94
CA LEU A 66 -4.34 -0.42 -10.54
C LEU A 66 -4.29 1.02 -10.01
N ILE A 67 -3.16 1.70 -10.25
CA ILE A 67 -2.94 3.10 -9.84
C ILE A 67 -3.96 4.04 -10.46
N LEU A 68 -4.18 3.95 -11.77
CA LEU A 68 -5.19 4.75 -12.48
C LEU A 68 -6.59 4.55 -11.89
N LYS A 69 -6.94 3.31 -11.53
CA LYS A 69 -8.24 3.02 -10.92
C LYS A 69 -8.37 3.67 -9.54
N ALA A 70 -7.32 3.64 -8.72
CA ALA A 70 -7.30 4.27 -7.40
C ALA A 70 -7.35 5.79 -7.52
N VAL A 71 -6.43 6.39 -8.29
CA VAL A 71 -6.32 7.84 -8.51
C VAL A 71 -7.63 8.43 -9.02
N ARG A 72 -8.27 7.80 -10.01
CA ARG A 72 -9.54 8.29 -10.56
C ARG A 72 -10.68 8.17 -9.58
N PHE A 73 -10.73 7.10 -8.79
CA PHE A 73 -11.72 6.96 -7.73
C PHE A 73 -11.56 8.06 -6.67
N PHE A 74 -10.33 8.30 -6.22
CA PHE A 74 -10.03 9.34 -5.24
C PHE A 74 -10.32 10.75 -5.78
N ALA A 75 -9.92 11.04 -7.01
CA ALA A 75 -10.24 12.30 -7.67
C ALA A 75 -11.75 12.52 -7.78
N TRP A 76 -12.50 11.47 -8.11
CA TRP A 76 -13.96 11.51 -8.17
C TRP A 76 -14.57 11.77 -6.79
N VAL A 77 -14.14 11.05 -5.74
CA VAL A 77 -14.65 11.26 -4.37
C VAL A 77 -14.34 12.68 -3.88
N CYS A 78 -13.12 13.16 -4.12
CA CYS A 78 -12.74 14.53 -3.80
C CYS A 78 -13.63 15.55 -4.52
N ARG A 79 -13.91 15.35 -5.81
CA ARG A 79 -14.76 16.26 -6.60
C ARG A 79 -16.21 16.27 -6.11
N GLU A 80 -16.80 15.10 -5.87
CA GLU A 80 -18.23 14.96 -5.57
C GLU A 80 -18.56 15.19 -4.09
N HIS A 81 -17.64 14.83 -3.19
CA HIS A 81 -17.90 14.80 -1.76
C HIS A 81 -16.98 15.72 -0.95
N ASP A 82 -15.94 16.30 -1.56
CA ASP A 82 -14.92 17.09 -0.87
C ASP A 82 -14.31 16.34 0.32
N SER A 83 -13.98 15.07 0.06
CA SER A 83 -13.69 14.07 1.08
C SER A 83 -12.54 13.16 0.67
N GLU A 84 -11.99 12.49 1.67
CA GLU A 84 -11.03 11.40 1.55
C GLU A 84 -11.76 10.08 1.17
N ALA A 85 -11.00 9.08 0.72
CA ALA A 85 -11.48 7.71 0.56
C ALA A 85 -10.32 6.72 0.66
N ILE A 86 -10.63 5.46 0.96
CA ILE A 86 -9.65 4.36 1.07
C ILE A 86 -10.02 3.19 0.16
N VAL A 87 -8.99 2.45 -0.25
CA VAL A 87 -9.08 1.13 -0.88
C VAL A 87 -8.09 0.17 -0.22
N LEU A 88 -8.46 -1.11 -0.21
CA LEU A 88 -7.64 -2.21 0.27
C LEU A 88 -7.01 -2.92 -0.93
N ILE A 89 -5.74 -3.33 -0.79
CA ILE A 89 -5.00 -4.03 -1.85
C ILE A 89 -4.66 -5.44 -1.39
N TYR A 90 -5.05 -6.41 -2.19
CA TYR A 90 -4.73 -7.81 -2.01
C TYR A 90 -3.82 -8.29 -3.14
N ARG A 91 -2.92 -9.21 -2.83
CA ARG A 91 -2.09 -9.94 -3.81
C ARG A 91 -2.40 -11.42 -3.71
N ASN A 92 -2.46 -12.09 -4.85
CA ASN A 92 -2.43 -13.54 -4.91
C ASN A 92 -0.99 -14.04 -4.99
N GLU A 93 -0.60 -14.92 -4.07
CA GLU A 93 0.77 -15.45 -3.97
C GLU A 93 1.15 -16.41 -5.11
N ALA A 94 0.18 -17.01 -5.81
CA ALA A 94 0.45 -18.01 -6.84
C ALA A 94 0.80 -17.40 -8.20
N ASP A 95 0.25 -16.22 -8.53
CA ASP A 95 0.35 -15.62 -9.86
C ASP A 95 0.64 -14.11 -9.86
N ASP A 96 0.90 -13.52 -8.69
CA ASP A 96 1.16 -12.09 -8.51
C ASP A 96 0.03 -11.16 -8.99
N SER A 97 -1.19 -11.70 -9.09
CA SER A 97 -2.34 -10.88 -9.42
C SER A 97 -2.74 -9.96 -8.25
N PHE A 98 -3.18 -8.76 -8.61
CA PHE A 98 -3.67 -7.77 -7.64
C PHE A 98 -5.19 -7.68 -7.67
N PHE A 99 -5.79 -7.57 -6.49
CA PHE A 99 -7.19 -7.24 -6.31
C PHE A 99 -7.32 -6.00 -5.43
N MET A 100 -8.06 -5.02 -5.91
CA MET A 100 -8.31 -3.78 -5.18
C MET A 100 -9.80 -3.52 -5.05
N MET A 101 -10.20 -3.11 -3.84
CA MET A 101 -11.59 -2.79 -3.53
C MET A 101 -11.74 -1.64 -2.54
N ALA A 102 -12.81 -0.86 -2.68
CA ALA A 102 -13.21 0.15 -1.71
C ALA A 102 -14.09 -0.49 -0.62
N PRO A 103 -13.68 -0.54 0.66
CA PRO A 103 -14.52 -1.08 1.73
C PRO A 103 -15.70 -0.14 2.01
N LYS A 104 -16.72 -0.65 2.69
CA LYS A 104 -17.78 0.21 3.24
C LYS A 104 -17.12 1.24 4.15
N GLN A 105 -17.29 2.51 3.81
CA GLN A 105 -16.55 3.59 4.44
C GLN A 105 -17.44 4.82 4.63
N THR A 106 -17.27 5.45 5.79
CA THR A 106 -17.87 6.73 6.12
C THR A 106 -16.80 7.80 6.01
N VAL A 107 -16.96 8.73 5.09
CA VAL A 107 -15.85 9.61 4.66
C VAL A 107 -16.09 11.06 5.01
N SER A 108 -15.01 11.77 5.35
CA SER A 108 -14.97 13.22 5.49
C SER A 108 -13.62 13.77 5.00
N ALA A 109 -13.45 15.08 5.03
CA ALA A 109 -12.21 15.75 4.61
C ALA A 109 -10.98 15.49 5.52
N ALA A 110 -11.15 14.81 6.66
CA ALA A 110 -10.08 14.60 7.64
C ALA A 110 -10.15 13.24 8.35
N LYS A 111 -11.08 12.37 7.94
CA LYS A 111 -11.28 11.06 8.57
C LYS A 111 -12.05 10.15 7.65
N ILE A 112 -11.62 8.90 7.59
CA ILE A 112 -12.33 7.77 7.02
C ILE A 112 -12.59 6.74 8.13
N ASP A 113 -13.85 6.35 8.35
CA ASP A 113 -14.17 5.18 9.17
C ASP A 113 -14.52 4.02 8.25
N TYR A 114 -13.85 2.89 8.43
CA TYR A 114 -14.13 1.67 7.68
C TYR A 114 -13.81 0.45 8.53
N ASP A 115 -14.47 -0.67 8.22
CA ASP A 115 -14.14 -1.97 8.78
C ASP A 115 -13.43 -2.82 7.73
N PHE A 116 -12.57 -3.74 8.16
CA PHE A 116 -12.02 -4.76 7.26
C PHE A 116 -13.13 -5.74 6.85
N PRO A 117 -13.48 -5.80 5.56
CA PRO A 117 -14.50 -6.73 5.10
C PRO A 117 -14.00 -8.16 5.21
N LYS A 118 -14.88 -9.07 5.62
CA LYS A 118 -14.65 -10.51 5.46
C LYS A 118 -14.84 -10.86 3.97
N LEU A 119 -13.73 -10.88 3.23
CA LEU A 119 -13.73 -11.28 1.83
C LEU A 119 -13.27 -12.73 1.71
N ASP A 120 -14.03 -13.52 0.96
CA ASP A 120 -13.56 -14.80 0.44
C ASP A 120 -13.12 -14.60 -1.02
N LEU A 121 -11.82 -14.44 -1.21
CA LEU A 121 -11.20 -14.35 -2.54
C LEU A 121 -10.70 -15.72 -3.03
N GLY A 122 -10.91 -16.78 -2.25
CA GLY A 122 -10.26 -18.07 -2.44
C GLY A 122 -8.82 -18.12 -1.91
N PRO A 123 -8.12 -19.25 -2.12
CA PRO A 123 -6.79 -19.47 -1.57
C PRO A 123 -5.73 -18.54 -2.18
N GLY A 124 -4.71 -18.22 -1.37
CA GLY A 124 -3.52 -17.48 -1.80
C GLY A 124 -3.66 -15.97 -1.81
N TRP A 125 -4.81 -15.40 -1.44
CA TRP A 125 -4.99 -13.95 -1.34
C TRP A 125 -4.63 -13.41 0.03
N SER A 126 -3.72 -12.44 0.05
CA SER A 126 -3.25 -11.77 1.27
C SER A 126 -3.45 -10.26 1.14
N LEU A 127 -3.95 -9.61 2.20
CA LEU A 127 -3.97 -8.15 2.30
C LEU A 127 -2.53 -7.66 2.42
N ILE A 128 -2.10 -6.82 1.49
CA ILE A 128 -0.70 -6.34 1.41
C ILE A 128 -0.56 -4.85 1.68
N GLY A 129 -1.66 -4.13 1.88
CA GLY A 129 -1.61 -2.69 2.03
C GLY A 129 -2.93 -1.96 1.81
N THR A 130 -2.85 -0.64 1.94
CA THR A 130 -3.94 0.29 1.70
C THR A 130 -3.50 1.42 0.78
N MET A 131 -4.46 2.03 0.10
CA MET A 131 -4.27 3.37 -0.47
C MET A 131 -5.40 4.26 -0.01
N HIS A 132 -5.10 5.48 0.41
CA HIS A 132 -6.11 6.48 0.70
C HIS A 132 -5.78 7.83 0.07
N SER A 133 -6.77 8.73 0.10
CA SER A 133 -6.61 10.09 -0.37
C SER A 133 -6.77 11.11 0.74
N HIS A 134 -6.02 12.20 0.67
CA HIS A 134 -6.16 13.42 1.46
C HIS A 134 -7.00 14.49 0.76
N GLY A 135 -7.75 14.09 -0.28
CA GLY A 135 -8.51 14.99 -1.13
C GLY A 135 -7.64 16.12 -1.70
N LYS A 136 -7.90 17.35 -1.26
CA LYS A 136 -7.18 18.55 -1.71
C LYS A 136 -5.87 18.81 -0.97
N LEU A 137 -5.67 18.20 0.19
CA LEU A 137 -4.44 18.37 0.97
C LEU A 137 -3.32 17.55 0.34
N SER A 138 -2.09 18.00 0.57
CA SER A 138 -0.88 17.26 0.20
C SER A 138 -0.86 15.88 0.86
N ALA A 139 -0.23 14.93 0.20
CA ALA A 139 -0.01 13.60 0.74
C ALA A 139 1.04 13.63 1.85
N PHE A 140 0.69 13.06 3.00
CA PHE A 140 1.56 12.78 4.15
C PHE A 140 0.89 11.70 4.99
N HIS A 141 1.61 10.99 5.86
CA HIS A 141 0.96 10.10 6.83
C HIS A 141 0.60 10.92 8.08
N SER A 142 -0.69 11.12 8.34
CA SER A 142 -1.18 11.88 9.49
C SER A 142 -1.07 11.07 10.79
N GLY A 143 -1.16 11.73 11.94
CA GLY A 143 -1.18 11.04 13.24
C GLY A 143 -2.35 10.05 13.42
N THR A 144 -3.45 10.20 12.67
CA THR A 144 -4.56 9.24 12.64
C THR A 144 -4.19 8.01 11.81
N ASP A 145 -3.54 8.21 10.66
CA ASP A 145 -3.02 7.11 9.84
C ASP A 145 -1.96 6.30 10.60
N LEU A 146 -1.15 6.97 11.44
CA LEU A 146 -0.20 6.30 12.33
C LEU A 146 -0.88 5.29 13.26
N HIS A 147 -2.06 5.60 13.77
CA HIS A 147 -2.79 4.73 14.70
C HIS A 147 -3.55 3.62 13.96
N ASP A 148 -4.24 3.96 12.87
CA ASP A 148 -5.07 3.02 12.11
C ASP A 148 -4.22 1.96 11.37
N GLU A 149 -3.00 2.34 10.96
CA GLU A 149 -2.05 1.43 10.28
C GLU A 149 -1.06 0.76 11.25
N ALA A 150 -1.00 1.16 12.53
CA ALA A 150 -0.03 0.59 13.50
C ALA A 150 -0.12 -0.93 13.64
N SER A 151 -1.33 -1.49 13.45
CA SER A 151 -1.58 -2.93 13.50
C SER A 151 -1.72 -3.59 12.13
N LEU A 152 -1.65 -2.83 11.04
CA LEU A 152 -1.77 -3.36 9.69
C LEU A 152 -0.39 -3.42 9.03
N ASN A 153 0.15 -4.63 8.93
CA ASN A 153 1.40 -4.82 8.21
C ASN A 153 1.18 -4.70 6.70
N GLY A 154 1.99 -3.92 6.00
CA GLY A 154 1.87 -3.76 4.55
C GLY A 154 2.44 -2.46 4.00
N ILE A 155 2.19 -2.22 2.71
CA ILE A 155 2.53 -0.99 2.00
C ILE A 155 1.32 -0.05 2.04
N HIS A 156 1.52 1.17 2.52
CA HIS A 156 0.50 2.20 2.68
C HIS A 156 0.83 3.37 1.76
N VAL A 157 -0.15 3.76 0.94
CA VAL A 157 -0.01 4.84 -0.03
C VAL A 157 -1.01 5.94 0.26
N THR A 158 -0.53 7.17 0.36
CA THR A 158 -1.38 8.36 0.46
C THR A 158 -1.29 9.16 -0.81
N PHE A 159 -2.44 9.47 -1.40
CA PHE A 159 -2.57 10.38 -2.54
C PHE A 159 -3.17 11.71 -2.09
N GLY A 160 -2.77 12.81 -2.69
CA GLY A 160 -3.29 14.12 -2.33
C GLY A 160 -3.20 15.13 -3.46
N SER A 161 -3.49 16.38 -3.14
CA SER A 161 -3.47 17.50 -4.08
C SER A 161 -4.40 17.29 -5.28
N PHE A 162 -5.53 16.58 -5.08
CA PHE A 162 -6.48 16.34 -6.15
C PHE A 162 -7.12 17.66 -6.59
N PRO A 163 -6.90 18.11 -7.84
CA PRO A 163 -7.54 19.31 -8.35
C PRO A 163 -9.04 19.06 -8.50
N ARG A 164 -9.87 20.08 -8.28
CA ARG A 164 -11.32 19.95 -8.48
C ARG A 164 -11.80 20.34 -9.89
N TRP A 165 -10.91 20.86 -10.75
CA TRP A 165 -11.24 21.35 -12.11
C TRP A 165 -10.28 20.89 -13.19
N SER A 166 -9.05 20.49 -12.84
CA SER A 166 -8.04 20.14 -13.82
C SER A 166 -7.92 18.62 -13.96
N ARG A 167 -7.99 18.15 -15.21
CA ARG A 167 -7.98 16.71 -15.53
C ARG A 167 -6.58 16.11 -15.46
N ASN A 168 -5.54 16.93 -15.65
CA ASN A 168 -4.13 16.50 -15.76
C ASN A 168 -3.23 17.21 -14.75
N SER A 169 -3.73 17.51 -13.55
CA SER A 169 -2.82 18.10 -12.55
C SER A 169 -1.92 17.04 -11.95
N PRO A 170 -0.67 17.43 -11.63
CA PRO A 170 0.15 16.66 -10.73
C PRO A 170 -0.60 16.38 -9.43
N ILE A 171 -0.42 15.17 -8.91
CA ILE A 171 -0.92 14.73 -7.61
C ILE A 171 0.26 14.54 -6.67
N SER A 172 0.05 14.77 -5.38
CA SER A 172 1.06 14.44 -4.39
C SER A 172 0.94 12.98 -3.97
N VAL A 173 2.08 12.31 -3.75
CA VAL A 173 2.08 10.90 -3.32
C VAL A 173 3.09 10.67 -2.19
N SER A 174 2.68 9.91 -1.18
CA SER A 174 3.53 9.42 -0.08
C SER A 174 3.39 7.92 0.02
N VAL A 175 4.50 7.21 0.29
CA VAL A 175 4.49 5.75 0.43
C VAL A 175 5.37 5.32 1.57
N GLU A 176 4.82 4.49 2.46
CA GLU A 176 5.52 3.87 3.57
C GLU A 176 5.14 2.40 3.67
N ALA A 177 6.04 1.56 4.18
CA ALA A 177 5.67 0.26 4.71
C ALA A 177 5.55 0.32 6.23
N ALA A 178 4.56 -0.36 6.79
CA ALA A 178 4.40 -0.55 8.23
C ALA A 178 4.57 -2.03 8.56
N VAL A 179 5.42 -2.34 9.56
CA VAL A 179 5.58 -3.70 10.11
C VAL A 179 5.82 -3.61 11.60
N ASN A 180 4.95 -4.23 12.42
CA ASN A 180 5.08 -4.24 13.89
C ASN A 180 5.30 -2.85 14.50
N GLY A 181 4.58 -1.84 14.01
CA GLY A 181 4.70 -0.45 14.48
C GLY A 181 5.96 0.30 14.00
N HIS A 182 6.86 -0.35 13.25
CA HIS A 182 7.95 0.32 12.54
C HIS A 182 7.48 0.78 11.17
N ARG A 183 7.97 1.96 10.74
CA ARG A 183 7.68 2.52 9.42
C ARG A 183 8.94 2.68 8.59
N PHE A 184 8.80 2.39 7.32
CA PHE A 184 9.88 2.41 6.35
C PHE A 184 9.47 3.28 5.16
N PRO A 185 10.06 4.48 4.99
CA PRO A 185 9.77 5.31 3.83
C PRO A 185 10.22 4.58 2.56
N LEU A 186 9.35 4.56 1.56
CA LEU A 186 9.60 3.93 0.26
C LEU A 186 9.60 4.99 -0.84
N ARG A 187 10.31 4.70 -1.94
CA ARG A 187 10.22 5.53 -3.14
C ARG A 187 8.95 5.20 -3.92
N VAL A 188 8.24 6.21 -4.37
CA VAL A 188 7.03 6.06 -5.18
C VAL A 188 7.30 5.25 -6.45
N GLU A 189 8.40 5.55 -7.13
CA GLU A 189 8.77 4.94 -8.42
C GLU A 189 9.16 3.46 -8.29
N ASP A 190 9.58 3.02 -7.10
CA ASP A 190 9.86 1.60 -6.83
C ASP A 190 8.56 0.84 -6.53
N VAL A 191 7.54 1.51 -5.97
CA VAL A 191 6.29 0.88 -5.54
C VAL A 191 5.20 0.92 -6.62
N MET A 192 5.19 1.93 -7.49
CA MET A 192 4.07 2.21 -8.39
C MET A 192 4.52 2.50 -9.82
N LEU A 193 3.93 1.79 -10.77
CA LEU A 193 4.16 2.03 -12.19
C LEU A 193 3.19 3.07 -12.75
N GLY A 194 3.63 3.82 -13.76
CA GLY A 194 2.80 4.78 -14.49
C GLY A 194 2.65 6.14 -13.82
N LEU A 195 3.54 6.48 -12.89
CA LEU A 195 3.68 7.81 -12.29
C LEU A 195 5.04 8.40 -12.69
N LYS A 196 5.03 9.64 -13.17
CA LYS A 196 6.22 10.41 -13.47
C LYS A 196 6.38 11.51 -12.45
N ARG A 197 7.52 11.55 -11.76
CA ARG A 197 7.83 12.63 -10.83
C ARG A 197 8.11 13.93 -11.58
N GLU A 198 7.47 15.02 -11.14
CA GLU A 198 7.66 16.34 -11.72
C GLU A 198 9.07 16.87 -11.44
N GLY A 199 9.72 17.41 -12.47
CA GLY A 199 11.05 18.01 -12.34
C GLY A 199 12.21 17.02 -12.11
N ALA A 200 11.96 15.71 -12.24
CA ALA A 200 12.99 14.68 -12.13
C ALA A 200 13.15 13.87 -13.42
N GLU A 201 14.35 13.36 -13.64
CA GLU A 201 14.62 12.42 -14.73
C GLU A 201 13.85 11.11 -14.53
N PRO A 202 13.35 10.49 -15.62
CA PRO A 202 12.73 9.18 -15.55
C PRO A 202 13.68 8.16 -14.91
N ARG A 203 13.15 7.40 -13.94
CA ARG A 203 13.90 6.37 -13.25
C ARG A 203 13.34 5.01 -13.62
N THR A 204 14.20 4.04 -13.87
CA THR A 204 13.80 2.64 -13.92
C THR A 204 13.56 2.17 -12.49
N PRO A 205 12.39 1.55 -12.18
CA PRO A 205 12.16 0.95 -10.87
C PRO A 205 13.30 0.00 -10.51
N GLY A 206 13.70 -0.03 -9.23
CA GLY A 206 14.67 -1.00 -8.74
C GLY A 206 14.21 -2.45 -8.93
N GLU A 207 15.15 -3.39 -8.88
CA GLU A 207 14.84 -4.84 -8.89
C GLU A 207 14.05 -5.28 -7.64
N ALA A 208 14.11 -4.49 -6.56
CA ALA A 208 13.36 -4.69 -5.34
C ALA A 208 12.91 -3.35 -4.74
N ILE A 209 11.76 -3.37 -4.07
CA ILE A 209 11.31 -2.27 -3.21
C ILE A 209 12.06 -2.39 -1.89
N VAL A 210 12.96 -1.44 -1.64
CA VAL A 210 13.77 -1.38 -0.43
C VAL A 210 13.49 -0.09 0.33
N SER A 211 13.63 -0.14 1.66
CA SER A 211 13.51 1.06 2.48
C SER A 211 14.54 2.12 2.06
N LEU A 212 14.13 3.39 2.05
CA LEU A 212 15.07 4.50 2.10
C LEU A 212 15.66 4.47 3.51
N GLN A 213 16.81 3.80 3.71
CA GLN A 213 17.51 3.58 4.98
C GLN A 213 16.91 4.36 6.16
N ALA A 214 16.34 3.64 7.13
CA ALA A 214 15.69 4.20 8.32
C ALA A 214 16.61 5.20 9.03
N HIS A 215 16.46 6.49 8.73
CA HIS A 215 17.23 7.53 9.38
C HIS A 215 16.47 8.08 10.58
N ARG A 216 17.10 7.86 11.75
CA ARG A 216 17.02 8.52 13.06
C ARG A 216 15.95 8.03 14.05
N GLU A 217 16.39 7.12 14.91
CA GLU A 217 16.05 7.18 16.33
C GLU A 217 16.21 8.62 16.83
N GLY A 218 15.13 9.19 17.38
CA GLY A 218 15.15 10.48 18.07
C GLY A 218 14.75 11.71 17.25
N SER A 219 14.46 11.61 15.96
CA SER A 219 13.75 12.71 15.28
C SER A 219 12.28 12.69 15.68
N ARG A 220 11.88 13.65 16.53
CA ARG A 220 10.49 14.11 16.59
C ARG A 220 9.98 14.22 15.15
N TRP A 221 8.83 13.60 14.88
CA TRP A 221 8.03 13.70 13.66
C TRP A 221 8.06 15.12 13.08
N GLY A 222 9.05 15.35 12.23
CA GLY A 222 9.11 16.48 11.33
C GLY A 222 8.71 15.88 10.01
N SER A 223 7.53 16.26 9.53
CA SER A 223 7.15 16.16 8.13
C SER A 223 8.40 16.25 7.26
N THR A 224 8.76 15.18 6.54
CA THR A 224 9.62 15.36 5.38
C THR A 224 8.80 16.14 4.37
N ASP A 225 8.81 17.46 4.55
CA ASP A 225 8.10 18.55 3.86
C ASP A 225 8.57 18.72 2.40
N SER A 226 8.78 17.62 1.68
CA SER A 226 8.81 17.66 0.23
C SER A 226 7.73 16.71 -0.26
N THR A 227 6.51 17.22 -0.31
CA THR A 227 5.43 16.57 -1.04
C THR A 227 5.86 16.42 -2.50
N GLU A 228 6.35 15.23 -2.86
CA GLU A 228 6.73 14.93 -4.24
C GLU A 228 5.46 14.91 -5.11
N MET A 229 5.53 15.61 -6.24
CA MET A 229 4.42 15.75 -7.18
C MET A 229 4.64 14.82 -8.37
N PHE A 230 3.57 14.15 -8.80
CA PHE A 230 3.60 13.17 -9.87
C PHE A 230 2.50 13.41 -10.89
N THR A 231 2.81 13.20 -12.17
CA THR A 231 1.81 13.12 -13.24
C THR A 231 1.61 11.67 -13.68
N LEU A 232 0.42 11.37 -14.19
CA LEU A 232 0.15 10.05 -14.76
C LEU A 232 0.84 9.92 -16.12
N GLU A 233 1.54 8.81 -16.32
CA GLU A 233 2.23 8.54 -17.57
C GLU A 233 1.27 8.16 -18.70
N GLY A 234 1.72 8.30 -19.95
CA GLY A 234 0.95 7.90 -21.13
C GLY A 234 -0.13 8.90 -21.55
N GLY A 235 -0.13 10.12 -20.99
CA GLY A 235 -1.16 11.12 -21.25
C GLY A 235 -2.50 10.79 -20.58
N GLU A 236 -2.48 9.88 -19.61
CA GLU A 236 -3.64 9.53 -18.82
C GLU A 236 -4.08 10.71 -17.95
N GLU A 237 -5.39 10.88 -17.87
CA GLU A 237 -5.97 11.94 -17.05
C GLU A 237 -6.33 11.43 -15.65
N THR A 238 -6.07 12.27 -14.65
CA THR A 238 -6.41 12.08 -13.23
C THR A 238 -7.92 11.89 -13.06
N LEU A 239 -8.73 12.62 -13.83
CA LEU A 239 -10.18 12.47 -13.82
C LEU A 239 -10.79 12.75 -15.21
N PRO A 240 -10.98 11.71 -16.04
CA PRO A 240 -11.67 11.84 -17.32
C PRO A 240 -13.11 12.36 -17.16
N VAL A 241 -13.61 13.07 -18.18
CA VAL A 241 -14.96 13.69 -18.15
C VAL A 241 -16.07 12.66 -17.99
N ASP A 242 -15.92 11.51 -18.65
CA ASP A 242 -16.86 10.39 -18.65
C ASP A 242 -16.56 9.37 -17.54
N TYR A 243 -15.57 9.64 -16.69
CA TYR A 243 -15.24 8.72 -15.61
C TYR A 243 -16.31 8.74 -14.51
N ALA A 244 -16.87 7.57 -14.25
CA ALA A 244 -17.61 7.25 -13.05
C ALA A 244 -17.00 5.98 -12.42
N PRO A 245 -16.78 5.95 -11.10
CA PRO A 245 -16.42 4.72 -10.41
C PRO A 245 -17.49 3.65 -10.61
N SER A 246 -17.09 2.38 -10.46
CA SER A 246 -18.06 1.28 -10.56
C SER A 246 -19.22 1.49 -9.56
N PRO A 247 -20.48 1.15 -9.91
CA PRO A 247 -21.61 1.26 -9.00
C PRO A 247 -21.38 0.52 -7.67
N LYS A 248 -20.65 -0.60 -7.73
CA LYS A 248 -20.24 -1.36 -6.53
C LYS A 248 -19.42 -0.51 -5.57
N TRP A 249 -18.45 0.27 -6.06
CA TRP A 249 -17.62 1.15 -5.22
C TRP A 249 -18.40 2.35 -4.72
N LEU A 250 -19.24 2.96 -5.56
CA LEU A 250 -20.10 4.07 -5.16
C LEU A 250 -21.03 3.69 -4.01
N ALA A 251 -21.57 2.47 -4.03
CA ALA A 251 -22.41 1.96 -2.95
C ALA A 251 -21.66 1.77 -1.60
N GLN A 252 -20.33 1.80 -1.60
CA GLN A 252 -19.51 1.66 -0.39
C GLN A 252 -19.15 3.00 0.25
N VAL A 253 -19.33 4.13 -0.44
CA VAL A 253 -18.92 5.45 0.05
C VAL A 253 -20.11 6.19 0.65
N THR A 254 -20.05 6.47 1.95
CA THR A 254 -21.06 7.27 2.65
C THR A 254 -20.42 8.57 3.15
N PRO A 255 -20.66 9.73 2.51
CA PRO A 255 -20.14 10.99 3.03
C PRO A 255 -20.78 11.32 4.39
N ARG A 256 -19.97 11.69 5.38
CA ARG A 256 -20.45 12.24 6.66
C ARG A 256 -21.21 13.52 6.33
N SER A 257 -22.53 13.50 6.49
CA SER A 257 -23.38 14.64 6.17
C SER A 257 -23.06 15.82 7.09
N PHE A 258 -22.59 16.93 6.53
CA PHE A 258 -22.73 18.22 7.20
C PHE A 258 -23.95 19.01 6.66
N PHE A 259 -24.33 18.84 5.39
CA PHE A 259 -25.61 19.30 4.81
C PHE A 259 -25.95 18.49 3.54
N PRO A 260 -27.24 18.19 3.24
CA PRO A 260 -27.61 17.48 2.02
C PRO A 260 -27.50 18.43 0.81
N ARG A 261 -26.56 18.14 -0.11
CA ARG A 261 -26.63 18.68 -1.48
C ARG A 261 -27.62 17.84 -2.28
N VAL A 262 -28.59 18.51 -2.89
CA VAL A 262 -29.61 17.94 -3.78
C VAL A 262 -28.92 17.12 -4.88
N ARG A 263 -29.09 15.79 -4.85
CA ARG A 263 -28.73 14.91 -5.96
C ARG A 263 -29.63 15.25 -7.16
N ARG A 264 -29.05 15.59 -8.30
CA ARG A 264 -29.77 15.48 -9.58
C ARG A 264 -29.88 14.00 -9.91
N GLU A 265 -31.10 13.47 -9.93
CA GLU A 265 -31.39 12.13 -10.43
C GLU A 265 -30.97 12.03 -11.90
N VAL A 266 -30.03 11.13 -12.18
CA VAL A 266 -29.84 10.59 -13.52
C VAL A 266 -30.73 9.36 -13.61
N LYS A 267 -31.78 9.44 -14.43
CA LYS A 267 -32.69 8.33 -14.72
C LYS A 267 -31.89 7.15 -15.30
N SER A 268 -32.09 5.98 -14.71
CA SER A 268 -31.55 4.71 -15.18
C SER A 268 -32.37 4.22 -16.38
N ASP A 269 -31.78 4.27 -17.57
CA ASP A 269 -32.25 3.48 -18.70
C ASP A 269 -31.24 2.36 -18.98
N SER A 270 -31.77 1.13 -19.00
CA SER A 270 -31.22 -0.13 -19.52
C SER A 270 -29.73 -0.46 -19.25
N ALA A 271 -29.51 -1.42 -18.36
CA ALA A 271 -28.22 -2.08 -18.17
C ALA A 271 -27.77 -2.82 -19.47
N PRO A 272 -26.55 -2.57 -19.97
CA PRO A 272 -25.84 -3.54 -20.79
C PRO A 272 -25.08 -4.51 -19.87
N SER A 273 -25.28 -5.80 -20.06
CA SER A 273 -24.57 -6.87 -19.37
C SER A 273 -23.08 -6.87 -19.77
N ASN A 274 -22.23 -6.19 -19.01
CA ASN A 274 -20.76 -6.23 -19.20
C ASN A 274 -20.14 -7.44 -18.48
N VAL A 275 -20.59 -8.63 -18.84
CA VAL A 275 -19.83 -9.88 -18.59
C VAL A 275 -19.41 -10.37 -19.96
N MET A 276 -18.16 -10.14 -20.34
CA MET A 276 -17.59 -10.84 -21.49
C MET A 276 -17.51 -12.32 -21.13
N THR A 277 -18.28 -13.12 -21.84
CA THR A 277 -18.27 -14.56 -21.71
C THR A 277 -16.93 -15.12 -22.21
N TYR A 278 -16.54 -16.28 -21.70
CA TYR A 278 -15.31 -16.97 -22.09
C TYR A 278 -15.22 -17.20 -23.61
N GLU A 279 -16.36 -17.35 -24.30
CA GLU A 279 -16.41 -17.46 -25.76
C GLU A 279 -16.07 -16.14 -26.48
N GLU A 280 -16.47 -14.99 -25.93
CA GLU A 280 -16.17 -13.67 -26.51
C GLU A 280 -14.69 -13.32 -26.38
N VAL A 281 -14.09 -13.67 -25.23
CA VAL A 281 -12.63 -13.56 -25.02
C VAL A 281 -11.88 -14.49 -25.99
N ARG A 282 -12.36 -15.71 -26.21
CA ARG A 282 -11.75 -16.66 -27.14
C ARG A 282 -11.82 -16.20 -28.61
N LYS A 283 -12.95 -15.60 -29.03
CA LYS A 283 -13.10 -15.00 -30.38
C LYS A 283 -12.15 -13.82 -30.59
N LEU A 284 -11.95 -12.98 -29.57
CA LEU A 284 -11.01 -11.85 -29.63
C LEU A 284 -9.55 -12.30 -29.72
N LEU A 285 -9.17 -13.35 -28.98
CA LEU A 285 -7.82 -13.91 -29.03
C LEU A 285 -7.54 -14.59 -30.39
N GLN A 286 -8.52 -15.28 -30.97
CA GLN A 286 -8.39 -15.88 -32.29
C GLN A 286 -8.24 -14.82 -33.39
N ALA A 287 -9.05 -13.76 -33.37
CA ALA A 287 -8.95 -12.65 -34.33
C ALA A 287 -7.59 -11.92 -34.26
N ARG A 288 -6.98 -11.87 -33.06
CA ARG A 288 -5.66 -11.27 -32.85
C ARG A 288 -4.53 -12.16 -33.39
N ARG A 289 -4.67 -13.49 -33.28
CA ARG A 289 -3.77 -14.48 -33.87
C ARG A 289 -3.80 -14.42 -35.40
N ASP A 290 -4.99 -14.31 -35.99
CA ASP A 290 -5.16 -14.26 -37.45
C ASP A 290 -4.63 -12.96 -38.07
N ARG A 291 -4.69 -11.84 -37.34
CA ARG A 291 -4.04 -10.58 -37.75
C ARG A 291 -2.52 -10.68 -37.71
N LYS A 292 -1.97 -11.28 -36.66
CA LYS A 292 -0.51 -11.45 -36.51
C LYS A 292 0.07 -12.36 -37.61
N GLY A 293 -0.62 -13.45 -37.96
CA GLY A 293 -0.22 -14.32 -39.07
C GLY A 293 -0.32 -13.69 -40.47
N LYS A 294 -1.25 -12.73 -40.67
CA LYS A 294 -1.34 -11.96 -41.92
C LYS A 294 -0.25 -10.89 -42.03
N GLU A 295 0.19 -10.30 -40.92
CA GLU A 295 1.29 -9.33 -40.91
C GLU A 295 2.66 -9.99 -41.10
N GLU A 296 2.87 -11.19 -40.56
CA GLU A 296 4.10 -11.97 -40.77
C GLU A 296 4.24 -12.43 -42.23
N LYS A 297 3.16 -12.95 -42.85
CA LYS A 297 3.16 -13.28 -44.29
C LYS A 297 3.38 -12.08 -45.21
N LYS A 298 3.02 -10.86 -44.78
CA LYS A 298 3.25 -9.63 -45.55
C LYS A 298 4.67 -9.10 -45.40
N LYS A 299 5.41 -9.54 -44.38
CA LYS A 299 6.84 -9.24 -44.18
C LYS A 299 7.76 -10.21 -44.93
N GLU A 300 7.34 -11.46 -45.16
CA GLU A 300 8.11 -12.44 -45.95
C GLU A 300 7.93 -12.29 -47.47
N ALA A 301 6.92 -11.54 -47.92
CA ALA A 301 6.65 -11.28 -49.34
C ALA A 301 7.25 -9.94 -49.85
N ARG A 302 8.17 -9.34 -49.09
CA ARG A 302 8.92 -8.12 -49.41
C ARG A 302 10.41 -8.41 -49.33
#